data_AF-A0A2X3EN10-F1
#
_entry.id   AF-A0A2X3EN10-F1
#
_cell.length_a   1.000
_cell.length_b   1.000
_cell.length_c   1.000
_cell.angle_alpha   90.00
_cell.angle_beta   90.00
_cell.angle_gamma   90.00
#
_symmetry.space_group_name_H-M   'P 1'
#
loop_
_entity.id
_entity.type
_entity.pdbx_description
1 polymer ?
#
loop_
_entity_poly.entity_id
_entity_poly.type
_entity_poly.pdbx_seq_one_letter_code
_entity_poly.pdbx_strand_id
1 'polypeptide(L)' 'MDEQWGYVGAKSRQRWLFYAYDRMRRTVVAHVFGERTLATLERLLELPVGI' A
#
# COMPACT_ATOMS: atom_id res chain seq x y z
N MET A 1 -1.55 -12.64 -5.42
CA MET A 1 -2.00 -11.27 -5.08
C MET A 1 -3.11 -11.47 -4.07
N ASP A 2 -2.78 -11.34 -2.78
CA ASP A 2 -3.75 -11.41 -1.70
C ASP A 2 -4.12 -9.98 -1.33
N GLU A 3 -5.37 -9.61 -1.56
CA GLU A 3 -5.89 -8.26 -1.31
C GLU A 3 -6.59 -8.26 0.06
N GLN A 4 -5.94 -7.63 1.05
CA GLN A 4 -6.44 -7.51 2.42
C GLN A 4 -6.99 -6.10 2.64
N TRP A 5 -8.23 -5.99 3.15
CA TRP A 5 -8.92 -4.72 3.31
C TRP A 5 -9.23 -4.43 4.79
N GLY A 6 -8.85 -3.23 5.25
CA GLY A 6 -9.21 -2.69 6.57
C GLY A 6 -10.01 -1.39 6.44
N TYR A 7 -11.16 -1.31 7.13
CA TYR A 7 -12.02 -0.13 7.11
C TYR A 7 -11.38 1.04 7.90
N VAL A 8 -10.98 2.10 7.19
CA VAL A 8 -10.51 3.36 7.80
C VAL A 8 -11.63 4.39 7.67
N GLY A 9 -12.08 4.92 8.82
CA GLY A 9 -13.28 5.74 8.95
C GLY A 9 -13.33 7.02 8.10
N ALA A 10 -14.57 7.48 7.89
CA ALA A 10 -15.04 8.57 7.02
C ALA A 10 -15.06 8.24 5.51
N LYS A 11 -16.26 7.97 4.99
CA LYS A 11 -16.58 7.70 3.57
C LYS A 11 -16.04 8.75 2.59
N SER A 12 -15.78 9.98 3.02
CA SER A 12 -15.27 11.08 2.17
C SER A 12 -13.73 11.11 2.04
N ARG A 13 -13.01 10.32 2.84
CA ARG A 13 -11.55 10.24 2.84
C ARG A 13 -11.13 8.77 2.92
N GLN A 14 -11.68 7.95 2.04
CA GLN A 14 -11.24 6.56 1.87
C GLN A 14 -9.75 6.56 1.48
N ARG A 15 -8.89 6.34 2.47
CA ARG A 15 -7.47 6.13 2.28
C ARG A 15 -7.23 4.63 2.26
N TRP A 16 -6.56 4.20 1.20
CA TRP A 16 -6.14 2.83 1.00
C TRP A 16 -4.67 2.72 1.42
N LEU A 17 -4.38 1.68 2.17
CA LEU A 17 -3.02 1.27 2.48
C LEU A 17 -2.59 0.29 1.40
N PHE A 18 -1.69 0.71 0.53
CA PHE A 18 -0.97 -0.19 -0.35
C PHE A 18 0.34 -0.58 0.31
N TYR A 19 0.69 -1.86 0.28
CA TYR A 19 1.94 -2.34 0.84
C TYR A 19 2.58 -3.39 -0.06
N ALA A 20 3.91 -3.36 -0.15
CA ALA A 20 4.71 -4.40 -0.76
C ALA A 20 5.21 -5.33 0.36
N TYR A 21 4.82 -6.60 0.29
CA TYR A 21 5.19 -7.61 1.27
C TYR A 21 6.15 -8.62 0.66
N ASP A 22 7.31 -8.75 1.28
CA ASP A 22 8.27 -9.78 0.94
C ASP A 22 7.95 -11.06 1.73
N ARG A 23 7.52 -12.11 1.04
CA ARG A 23 7.18 -13.41 1.65
C ARG A 23 8.42 -14.14 2.19
N MET A 24 9.60 -13.92 1.62
CA MET A 24 10.85 -14.59 2.02
C MET A 24 11.37 -14.03 3.35
N ARG A 25 11.31 -12.70 3.51
CA ARG A 25 11.72 -12.00 4.74
C ARG A 25 10.57 -11.85 5.74
N ARG A 26 9.33 -12.15 5.33
CA ARG A 26 8.09 -11.92 6.10
C ARG A 26 7.95 -10.48 6.59
N THR A 27 8.41 -9.52 5.78
CA THR A 27 8.46 -8.09 6.13
C THR A 27 7.78 -7.25 5.07
N VAL A 28 7.20 -6.13 5.51
CA VAL A 28 6.73 -5.07 4.62
C VAL A 28 7.93 -4.25 4.19
N VAL A 29 8.21 -4.22 2.89
CA VAL A 29 9.38 -3.53 2.31
C VAL A 29 9.05 -2.13 1.80
N ALA A 30 7.78 -1.85 1.53
CA ALA A 30 7.28 -0.52 1.20
C ALA A 30 5.79 -0.43 1.55
N HIS A 31 5.32 0.77 1.90
CA HIS A 31 3.90 1.04 2.06
C HIS A 31 3.56 2.48 1.68
N VAL A 32 2.39 2.70 1.10
CA VAL A 32 1.87 4.04 0.79
C VAL A 32 0.41 4.14 1.18
N PHE A 33 0.05 5.26 1.80
CA PHE A 33 -1.34 5.62 2.11
C PHE A 33 -1.82 6.63 1.07
N GLY A 34 -2.94 6.35 0.42
CA GLY A 34 -3.46 7.27 -0.59
C GLY A 34 -4.84 6.89 -1.11
N GLU A 35 -5.32 7.63 -2.10
CA GLU A 35 -6.55 7.27 -2.80
C GLU A 35 -6.30 6.02 -3.67
N ARG A 36 -7.35 5.25 -3.98
CA ARG A 36 -7.25 4.08 -4.88
C ARG A 36 -7.16 4.54 -6.33
N THR A 37 -6.04 5.18 -6.67
CA THR A 37 -5.73 5.68 -7.99
C THR A 37 -4.46 5.00 -8.49
N LEU A 38 -4.32 4.92 -9.83
CA LEU A 38 -3.11 4.38 -10.45
C LEU A 38 -1.85 5.16 -10.03
N ALA A 39 -1.99 6.48 -9.82
CA ALA A 39 -0.93 7.33 -9.32
C ALA A 39 -0.41 6.91 -7.92
N THR A 40 -1.29 6.47 -7.02
CA THR A 40 -0.86 5.93 -5.71
C THR A 40 -0.13 4.60 -5.87
N LEU A 41 -0.49 3.80 -6.88
CA LEU A 41 0.18 2.55 -7.19
C LEU A 41 1.56 2.79 -7.83
N GLU A 42 1.67 3.75 -8.75
CA GLU A 42 2.96 4.20 -9.31
C GLU A 42 3.87 4.74 -8.20
N ARG A 43 3.31 5.49 -7.25
CA ARG A 43 4.04 5.95 -6.06
C ARG A 43 4.63 4.80 -5.25
N LEU A 44 3.92 3.68 -5.11
CA LEU A 44 4.45 2.48 -4.45
C LEU A 44 5.62 1.86 -5.23
N LEU A 45 5.54 1.85 -6.57
CA LEU A 45 6.59 1.30 -7.45
C LEU A 45 7.85 2.19 -7.47
N GLU A 46 7.68 3.50 -7.30
CA GLU A 46 8.79 4.47 -7.19
C GLU A 46 9.49 4.45 -5.83
N LEU A 47 8.86 3.88 -4.78
CA LEU A 47 9.49 3.84 -3.47
C LEU A 47 10.69 2.90 -3.50
N PRO A 48 11.88 3.35 -3.06
CA PRO A 48 13.01 2.44 -2.89
C PRO A 48 12.60 1.39 -1.88
N VAL A 49 12.53 0.13 -2.34
CA VAL A 49 12.33 -1.06 -1.52
C VAL A 49 13.40 -0.99 -0.42
N GLY A 50 12.97 -0.75 0.81
CA GLY A 50 13.89 -0.54 1.93
C GLY A 50 14.86 -1.71 2.06
N ILE A 51 16.15 -1.42 1.91
CA ILE A 51 17.25 -2.30 2.33
C ILE A 51 17.41 -2.14 3.83
#